data_AF-A0A0Q9ZLA9-F1
#
_entry.id   AF-A0A0Q9ZLA9-F1
#
_cell.length_a   1.000
_cell.length_b   1.000
_cell.length_c   1.000
_cell.angle_alpha   90.00
_cell.angle_beta   90.00
_cell.angle_gamma   90.00
#
_symmetry.space_group_name_H-M   'P 1'
#
loop_
_entity.id
_entity.type
_entity.pdbx_description
1 polymer ?
#
loop_
_entity_poly.entity_id
_entity_poly.type
_entity_poly.pdbx_seq_one_letter_code
_entity_poly.pdbx_strand_id
1 'polypeptide(L)'
;MSTRLRGSGLTCAMLARGDKQVLCAVSNESDEQAMASIDSAEYDSLRHIISFDNDKFSCKEGVEWQCAIPVKKVEIFYDDLNL
;
A
#
# COMPACT_ATOMS: atom_id res chain seq x y z
N MET A 1 -4.02 -8.77 -23.74
CA MET A 1 -4.78 -8.83 -22.48
C MET A 1 -4.13 -7.88 -21.50
N SER A 2 -4.81 -6.79 -21.12
CA SER A 2 -4.34 -5.91 -20.05
C SER A 2 -4.78 -6.50 -18.71
N THR A 3 -3.94 -7.31 -18.09
CA THR A 3 -4.14 -7.69 -16.68
C THR A 3 -4.00 -6.43 -15.83
N ARG A 4 -5.11 -5.96 -15.23
CA ARG A 4 -5.06 -4.88 -14.24
C ARG A 4 -4.30 -5.40 -13.02
N LEU A 5 -3.01 -5.11 -12.96
CA LEU A 5 -2.16 -5.40 -11.81
C LEU A 5 -2.71 -4.60 -10.61
N ARG A 6 -2.92 -5.26 -9.48
CA ARG A 6 -3.50 -4.69 -8.25
C ARG A 6 -2.90 -5.36 -7.01
N GLY A 7 -3.19 -4.81 -5.84
CA GLY A 7 -2.79 -5.39 -4.56
C GLY A 7 -1.26 -5.46 -4.39
N SER A 8 -0.79 -6.48 -3.66
CA SER A 8 0.64 -6.73 -3.43
C SER A 8 1.45 -6.83 -4.71
N GLY A 9 0.89 -7.45 -5.76
CA GLY A 9 1.54 -7.53 -7.06
C GLY A 9 1.83 -6.16 -7.70
N LEU A 10 0.95 -5.18 -7.49
CA LEU A 10 1.19 -3.81 -7.96
C LEU A 10 2.31 -3.13 -7.17
N THR A 11 2.36 -3.32 -5.85
CA THR A 11 3.46 -2.82 -5.01
C THR A 11 4.80 -3.38 -5.47
N CYS A 12 4.88 -4.68 -5.74
CA CYS A 12 6.11 -5.29 -6.28
C CYS A 12 6.55 -4.64 -7.60
N ALA A 13 5.62 -4.39 -8.53
CA ALA A 13 5.95 -3.73 -9.79
C ALA A 13 6.40 -2.26 -9.61
N MET A 14 5.82 -1.53 -8.65
CA MET A 14 6.24 -0.18 -8.31
C MET A 14 7.66 -0.17 -7.74
N LEU A 15 7.97 -1.08 -6.81
CA LEU A 15 9.30 -1.22 -6.23
C LEU A 15 10.33 -1.64 -7.29
N ALA A 16 9.99 -2.59 -8.16
CA ALA A 16 10.86 -3.02 -9.26
C ALA A 16 11.15 -1.92 -10.29
N ARG A 17 10.20 -0.97 -10.47
CA ARG A 17 10.41 0.24 -11.28
C ARG A 17 11.39 1.23 -10.62
N GLY A 18 11.64 1.08 -9.32
CA GLY A 18 12.49 1.96 -8.54
C GLY A 18 11.73 3.03 -7.76
N ASP A 19 10.40 2.92 -7.65
CA ASP A 19 9.63 3.78 -6.76
C ASP A 19 10.09 3.58 -5.32
N LYS A 20 10.34 4.69 -4.62
CA LYS A 20 10.81 4.67 -3.23
C LYS A 20 9.69 5.17 -2.34
N GLN A 21 9.45 4.48 -1.23
CA GLN A 21 8.44 4.83 -0.23
C GLN A 21 7.01 4.80 -0.79
N VAL A 22 6.59 3.63 -1.28
CA VAL A 22 5.20 3.42 -1.68
C VAL A 22 4.34 3.35 -0.42
N LEU A 23 3.39 4.27 -0.27
CA LEU A 23 2.43 4.22 0.84
C LEU A 23 1.50 3.03 0.62
N CYS A 24 1.48 2.09 1.56
CA CYS A 24 0.67 0.90 1.46
C CYS A 24 -0.16 0.69 2.73
N ALA A 25 -1.34 0.10 2.58
CA ALA A 25 -1.94 -0.65 3.68
C ALA A 25 -1.33 -2.05 3.73
N VAL A 26 -1.04 -2.52 4.93
CA VAL A 26 -0.30 -3.77 5.15
C VAL A 26 -1.09 -4.77 5.97
N SER A 27 -0.83 -6.05 5.72
CA SER A 27 -1.41 -7.17 6.47
C SER A 27 -0.44 -8.35 6.49
N ASN A 28 -0.63 -9.23 7.48
CA ASN A 28 0.06 -10.53 7.55
C ASN A 28 -0.86 -11.70 7.16
N GLU A 29 -2.08 -11.42 6.71
CA GLU A 29 -3.07 -12.46 6.39
C GLU A 29 -3.41 -12.49 4.89
N SER A 30 -3.81 -11.35 4.32
CA SER A 30 -4.20 -11.26 2.92
C SER A 30 -4.25 -9.80 2.42
N ASP A 31 -4.27 -9.66 1.09
CA ASP A 31 -4.59 -8.40 0.41
C ASP A 31 -6.01 -7.93 0.80
N GLU A 32 -6.99 -8.82 0.85
CA GLU A 32 -8.37 -8.48 1.22
C GLU A 32 -8.44 -7.86 2.63
N GLN A 33 -7.66 -8.36 3.58
CA GLN A 33 -7.61 -7.81 4.93
C GLN A 33 -6.84 -6.49 5.01
N ALA A 34 -5.74 -6.36 4.28
CA ALA A 34 -5.06 -5.06 4.12
C ALA A 34 -6.00 -4.00 3.53
N MET A 35 -6.94 -4.43 2.68
CA MET A 35 -7.94 -3.53 2.10
C MET A 35 -9.04 -3.18 3.11
N ALA A 36 -9.50 -4.17 3.89
CA ALA A 36 -10.52 -3.96 4.92
C ALA A 36 -10.10 -2.93 6.00
N SER A 37 -8.80 -2.84 6.33
CA SER A 37 -8.31 -1.86 7.30
C SER A 37 -8.39 -0.40 6.80
N ILE A 38 -8.34 -0.20 5.47
CA ILE A 38 -8.59 1.11 4.87
C ILE A 38 -10.08 1.45 4.96
N ASP A 39 -10.95 0.47 4.65
CA ASP A 39 -12.40 0.64 4.68
C ASP A 39 -12.92 0.95 6.11
N SER A 40 -12.26 0.41 7.15
CA SER A 40 -12.55 0.71 8.55
C SER A 40 -11.92 2.01 9.08
N ALA A 41 -11.24 2.78 8.24
CA ALA A 41 -10.48 3.98 8.60
C ALA A 41 -9.37 3.73 9.65
N GLU A 42 -8.84 2.51 9.73
CA GLU A 42 -7.71 2.14 10.58
C GLU A 42 -6.37 2.52 9.93
N TYR A 43 -6.06 3.80 9.95
CA TYR A 43 -4.85 4.35 9.33
C TYR A 43 -3.53 3.91 9.99
N ASP A 44 -3.59 3.29 11.18
CA ASP A 44 -2.43 2.71 11.85
C ASP A 44 -1.79 1.57 11.04
N SER A 45 -2.56 1.00 10.10
CA SER A 45 -2.11 -0.01 9.14
C SER A 45 -1.43 0.56 7.89
N LEU A 46 -1.26 1.88 7.78
CA LEU A 46 -0.54 2.51 6.67
C LEU A 46 0.97 2.59 6.95
N ARG A 47 1.78 2.09 6.01
CA ARG A 47 3.25 2.06 6.09
C ARG A 47 3.88 2.43 4.77
N HIS A 48 5.06 3.05 4.82
CA HIS A 48 5.86 3.29 3.62
C HIS A 48 6.74 2.08 3.34
N ILE A 49 6.44 1.36 2.27
CA ILE A 49 7.19 0.21 1.82
C ILE A 49 8.37 0.67 0.97
N ILE A 50 9.54 0.08 1.25
CA ILE A 50 10.81 0.47 0.65
C ILE A 50 11.47 -0.65 -0.17
N SER A 51 11.14 -1.91 0.09
CA SER A 51 11.66 -3.06 -0.65
C SER A 51 10.72 -4.27 -0.52
N PHE A 52 10.93 -5.24 -1.41
CA PHE A 52 10.28 -6.54 -1.39
C PHE A 52 11.35 -7.61 -1.60
N ASP A 53 11.63 -8.38 -0.56
CA ASP A 53 12.69 -9.37 -0.51
C ASP A 53 12.22 -10.60 0.30
N ASN A 54 12.63 -11.80 -0.10
CA ASN A 54 12.26 -13.06 0.58
C ASN A 54 10.75 -13.19 0.86
N ASP A 55 9.93 -12.85 -0.15
CA ASP A 55 8.46 -12.87 -0.10
C ASP A 55 7.84 -11.96 0.97
N LYS A 56 8.54 -10.90 1.39
CA LYS A 56 8.04 -9.93 2.37
C LYS A 56 8.29 -8.50 1.94
N PHE A 57 7.38 -7.63 2.36
CA PHE A 57 7.48 -6.18 2.20
C PHE A 57 8.13 -5.56 3.43
N SER A 58 9.25 -4.87 3.25
CA SER A 58 9.90 -4.15 4.34
C SER A 58 9.44 -2.70 4.37
N CYS A 59 9.03 -2.22 5.55
CA CYS A 59 8.72 -0.81 5.76
C CYS A 59 9.92 -0.04 6.32
N LYS A 60 9.88 1.29 6.22
CA LYS A 60 10.94 2.19 6.70
C LYS A 60 11.24 2.02 8.20
N GLU A 61 10.26 1.60 8.97
CA GLU A 61 10.33 1.38 10.41
C GLU A 61 10.98 0.03 10.79
N GLY A 62 11.41 -0.78 9.80
CA GLY A 62 12.10 -2.06 10.02
C GLY A 62 11.17 -3.23 10.32
N VAL A 63 9.86 -3.07 10.14
CA VAL A 63 8.86 -4.14 10.25
C VAL A 63 8.61 -4.74 8.86
N GLU A 64 8.40 -6.05 8.82
CA GLU A 64 8.08 -6.80 7.61
C GLU A 64 6.61 -7.20 7.57
N TRP A 65 6.06 -7.28 6.36
CA TRP A 65 4.65 -7.60 6.10
C TRP A 65 4.51 -8.61 4.96
N GLN A 66 3.51 -9.49 5.04
CA GLN A 66 3.22 -10.44 3.97
C GLN A 66 2.50 -9.80 2.78
N CYS A 67 1.64 -8.82 3.05
CA CYS A 67 0.82 -8.14 2.06
C CYS A 67 0.99 -6.63 2.15
N ALA A 68 1.01 -5.95 1.00
CA ALA A 68 1.10 -4.51 0.91
C ALA A 68 0.32 -3.98 -0.30
N ILE A 69 -0.81 -3.31 -0.06
CA ILE A 69 -1.63 -2.71 -1.11
C ILE A 69 -1.29 -1.22 -1.23
N PRO A 70 -0.90 -0.74 -2.42
CA PRO A 70 -0.53 0.65 -2.59
C PRO A 70 -1.77 1.55 -2.52
N VAL A 71 -1.70 2.62 -1.73
CA VAL A 71 -2.77 3.61 -1.56
C VAL A 71 -2.27 5.03 -1.77
N LYS A 72 -3.20 5.94 -2.04
CA LYS A 72 -2.91 7.37 -2.17
C LYS A 72 -3.66 8.14 -1.09
N LYS A 73 -2.92 8.87 -0.26
CA LYS A 73 -3.48 9.88 0.67
C LYS A 73 -3.44 11.24 0.00
N VAL A 74 -4.57 11.92 -0.06
CA VAL A 74 -4.71 13.25 -0.69
C VAL A 74 -5.44 14.15 0.29
N GLU A 75 -4.90 15.33 0.55
CA GLU A 75 -5.61 16.39 1.27
C GLU A 75 -6.78 16.88 0.41
N ILE A 76 -7.94 17.04 1.03
CA ILE A 76 -9.13 17.58 0.36
C ILE A 76 -9.18 19.08 0.63
N PHE A 77 -9.23 19.88 -0.42
CA PHE A 77 -9.39 21.32 -0.34
C PHE A 77 -10.86 21.71 -0.47
N TYR A 78 -11.19 22.94 -0.04
CA TYR A 78 -12.54 23.49 -0.20
C TYR A 78 -13.02 23.40 -1.67
N ASP A 79 -12.13 23.70 -2.61
CA ASP A 79 -12.41 23.65 -4.06
C ASP A 79 -12.74 22.24 -4.57
N ASP A 80 -12.25 21.18 -3.92
CA ASP A 80 -12.56 19.79 -4.30
C ASP A 80 -14.00 19.39 -3.94
N LEU A 81 -14.60 20.10 -2.97
CA LEU A 81 -15.90 19.75 -2.41
C LEU A 81 -17.07 20.41 -3.16
N ASN A 82 -16.79 21.29 -4.13
CA ASN A 82 -17.81 22.14 -4.78
C ASN A 82 -18.79 22.77 -3.77
N LEU A 83 -18.27 23.16 -2.59
CA LEU A 83 -19.03 23.78 -1.50
C LEU A 83 -19.05 25.31 -1.64
#